data_AF-A0A6I1ZWP8-F1
#
_entry.id   AF-A0A6I1ZWP8-F1
#
_cell.length_a   1.000
_cell.length_b   1.000
_cell.length_c   1.000
_cell.angle_alpha   90.00
_cell.angle_beta   90.00
_cell.angle_gamma   90.00
#
_symmetry.space_group_name_H-M   'P 1'
#
loop_
_entity.id
_entity.type
_entity.pdbx_description
1 polymer ?
#
loop_
_entity_poly.entity_id
_entity_poly.type
_entity_poly.pdbx_seq_one_letter_code
_entity_poly.pdbx_strand_id
1 'polypeptide(L)' 'MIIDFHSHVFPPQIVKNRSRYIESDPCFAILYSKKEAKLATADELIASMDKNGVDISVILNIGWTTHELCLE' A
#
# COMPACT_ATOMS: atom_id res chain seq x y z
N MET A 1 13.51 -18.36 8.01
CA MET A 1 12.18 -17.88 8.40
C MET A 1 12.26 -16.43 8.84
N ILE A 2 12.13 -15.52 7.87
CA ILE A 2 12.05 -14.08 8.06
C ILE A 2 10.56 -13.70 7.98
N ILE A 3 10.11 -12.96 8.99
CA ILE A 3 8.75 -12.42 9.04
C ILE A 3 8.84 -10.90 8.99
N ASP A 4 8.29 -10.30 7.93
CA ASP A 4 8.03 -8.87 7.87
C ASP A 4 6.61 -8.60 8.39
N PHE A 5 6.51 -8.08 9.60
CA PHE A 5 5.21 -7.87 10.23
C PHE A 5 4.55 -6.54 9.84
N HIS A 6 5.20 -5.72 9.00
CA HIS A 6 4.69 -4.40 8.66
C HIS A 6 4.89 -4.06 7.19
N SER A 7 4.00 -4.55 6.33
CA SER A 7 3.96 -4.18 4.91
C SER A 7 2.65 -3.46 4.56
N HIS A 8 2.72 -2.58 3.55
CA HIS A 8 1.54 -1.95 2.96
C HIS A 8 1.50 -2.24 1.46
N VAL A 9 0.36 -2.73 0.98
CA VAL A 9 0.07 -2.88 -0.45
C VAL A 9 -1.30 -2.28 -0.76
N PHE A 10 -1.53 -1.97 -2.02
CA PHE A 10 -2.75 -1.34 -2.51
C PHE A 10 -3.38 -2.18 -3.63
N PRO A 11 -4.73 -2.27 -3.66
CA PRO A 11 -5.43 -2.85 -4.79
C PRO A 11 -5.08 -2.14 -6.12
N PRO A 12 -5.05 -2.85 -7.27
CA PRO A 12 -4.69 -2.25 -8.56
C PRO A 12 -5.52 -1.01 -8.94
N GLN A 13 -6.79 -0.96 -8.53
CA GLN A 13 -7.65 0.20 -8.76
C GLN A 13 -7.18 1.45 -8.01
N ILE A 14 -6.62 1.31 -6.80
CA ILE A 14 -6.07 2.44 -6.04
C ILE A 14 -4.78 2.92 -6.70
N VAL A 15 -3.91 1.98 -7.12
CA VAL A 15 -2.67 2.31 -7.85
C VAL A 15 -2.99 3.08 -9.13
N LYS A 16 -3.99 2.62 -9.91
CA LYS A 16 -4.44 3.27 -11.15
C LYS A 16 -5.06 4.63 -10.92
N ASN A 17 -5.85 4.79 -9.86
CA ASN A 17 -6.60 6.02 -9.55
C ASN A 17 -5.93 6.85 -8.46
N ARG A 18 -4.60 6.78 -8.34
CA ARG A 18 -3.81 7.44 -7.28
C ARG A 18 -4.23 8.89 -6.99
N SER A 19 -4.45 9.70 -8.02
CA SER A 19 -4.82 11.11 -7.86
C SER A 19 -6.13 11.28 -7.08
N ARG A 20 -7.13 10.42 -7.30
CA ARG A 20 -8.40 10.43 -6.56
C ARG A 20 -8.16 10.28 -5.06
N TYR A 21 -7.30 9.34 -4.66
CA TYR A 21 -7.03 9.07 -3.24
C TYR A 21 -6.14 10.14 -2.60
N ILE A 22 -5.22 10.76 -3.36
CA ILE A 22 -4.48 11.95 -2.90
C ILE A 22 -5.44 13.11 -2.61
N GLU A 23 -6.43 13.33 -3.47
CA GLU A 23 -7.41 14.42 -3.29
C GLU A 23 -8.41 14.11 -2.17
N SER A 24 -8.72 12.84 -1.94
CA SER A 24 -9.77 12.41 -1.01
C SER A 24 -9.28 12.20 0.42
N ASP A 25 -7.99 11.92 0.66
CA ASP A 25 -7.47 11.59 1.99
C ASP A 25 -6.13 12.29 2.29
N PRO A 26 -6.05 13.13 3.33
CA PRO A 26 -4.83 13.87 3.65
C PRO A 26 -3.71 12.97 4.16
N CYS A 27 -4.00 11.85 4.82
CA CYS A 27 -2.97 10.91 5.29
C CYS A 27 -2.30 10.22 4.10
N PHE A 28 -3.11 9.75 3.15
CA PHE A 28 -2.63 9.21 1.88
C PHE A 28 -1.86 10.24 1.06
N ALA A 29 -2.34 11.50 1.02
CA ALA A 29 -1.65 12.58 0.34
C ALA A 29 -0.26 12.85 0.93
N ILE A 30 -0.11 12.86 2.26
CA ILE A 30 1.19 13.06 2.92
C ILE A 30 2.21 11.99 2.48
N LEU A 31 1.77 10.74 2.40
CA LEU A 31 2.65 9.61 2.07
C LEU A 31 2.90 9.47 0.55
N TYR A 32 1.90 9.77 -0.27
CA TYR A 32 1.86 9.39 -1.68
C TYR A 32 1.59 10.56 -2.64
N SER A 33 1.79 11.83 -2.28
CA SER A 33 1.71 12.93 -3.26
C SER A 33 2.89 12.95 -4.25
N LYS A 34 4.08 12.52 -3.81
CA LYS A 34 5.29 12.52 -4.65
C LYS A 34 5.31 11.33 -5.59
N LYS A 35 5.51 11.54 -6.90
CA LYS A 35 5.48 10.48 -7.93
C LYS A 35 6.43 9.32 -7.62
N GLU A 36 7.54 9.59 -6.93
CA GLU A 36 8.56 8.62 -6.53
C GLU A 36 8.09 7.68 -5.41
N ALA A 37 7.11 8.10 -4.59
CA ALA A 37 6.49 7.25 -3.59
C ALA A 37 5.67 6.17 -4.32
N LYS A 38 6.15 4.93 -4.28
CA LYS A 38 5.53 3.80 -4.99
C LYS A 38 4.33 3.27 -4.19
N LEU A 39 3.28 2.93 -4.91
CA LEU A 39 2.17 2.11 -4.41
C LEU A 39 2.43 0.70 -4.93
N ALA A 40 2.69 -0.25 -4.04
CA ALA A 40 2.95 -1.64 -4.40
C ALA A 40 1.65 -2.45 -4.38
N THR A 41 1.51 -3.37 -5.32
CA THR A 41 0.46 -4.41 -5.33
C THR A 41 0.92 -5.65 -4.54
N ALA A 42 -0.01 -6.56 -4.26
CA ALA A 42 0.32 -7.84 -3.62
C ALA A 42 1.30 -8.68 -4.45
N ASP A 43 1.15 -8.72 -5.78
CA ASP A 43 2.06 -9.46 -6.66
C ASP A 43 3.49 -8.89 -6.61
N GLU A 44 3.62 -7.56 -6.56
CA GLU A 44 4.92 -6.90 -6.40
C GLU A 44 5.54 -7.16 -5.02
N LEU A 45 4.72 -7.29 -3.97
CA LEU A 45 5.18 -7.70 -2.65
C LEU A 45 5.72 -9.13 -2.68
N ILE A 46 5.01 -10.08 -3.29
CA ILE A 46 5.47 -11.48 -3.42
C ILE A 46 6.80 -11.54 -4.19
N ALA A 47 6.92 -10.84 -5.33
CA ALA A 47 8.17 -10.80 -6.07
C ALA A 47 9.33 -10.20 -5.25
N SER A 48 9.04 -9.23 -4.38
CA SER A 48 10.02 -8.69 -3.43
C SER A 48 10.36 -9.70 -2.33
N MET A 49 9.38 -10.44 -1.81
CA MET A 49 9.60 -11.48 -0.81
C MET A 49 10.53 -12.57 -1.34
N ASP A 50 10.26 -13.08 -2.55
CA ASP A 50 11.10 -14.08 -3.23
C ASP A 50 12.54 -13.59 -3.42
N LYS A 51 12.70 -12.33 -3.84
CA LYS A 51 14.01 -11.72 -4.05
C LYS A 51 14.82 -11.57 -2.77
N ASN A 52 14.16 -11.31 -1.65
CA ASN A 52 14.81 -10.97 -0.38
C ASN A 52 14.78 -12.12 0.65
N GLY A 53 14.17 -13.26 0.31
CA GLY A 53 14.03 -14.40 1.23
C GLY A 53 13.12 -14.12 2.42
N VAL A 54 12.07 -13.30 2.24
CA VAL A 54 11.04 -13.07 3.26
C VAL A 54 10.01 -14.18 3.15
N ASP A 55 9.82 -14.97 4.21
CA ASP A 55 8.94 -16.13 4.20
C ASP A 55 7.46 -15.73 4.45
N ILE A 56 7.22 -14.71 5.27
CA ILE A 56 5.88 -14.22 5.61
C ILE A 56 5.89 -12.70 5.67
N SER A 57 4.91 -12.06 5.03
CA SER A 57 4.61 -10.65 5.21
C SER A 57 3.20 -10.46 5.75
N VAL A 58 3.03 -9.57 6.73
CA VAL A 58 1.72 -9.15 7.25
C VAL A 58 1.36 -7.80 6.66
N ILE A 59 0.28 -7.80 5.86
CA ILE A 59 -0.24 -6.59 5.24
C ILE A 59 -1.15 -5.87 6.23
N LEU A 60 -0.88 -4.58 6.44
CA LEU A 60 -1.76 -3.69 7.19
C LEU A 60 -2.51 -2.77 6.24
N ASN A 61 -3.77 -2.51 6.58
CA ASN A 61 -4.52 -1.44 5.93
C ASN A 61 -3.78 -0.10 6.13
N ILE A 62 -3.93 0.80 5.18
CA ILE A 62 -3.42 2.17 5.32
C ILE A 62 -4.30 2.93 6.31
N GLY A 63 -3.71 3.92 6.99
CA GLY A 63 -4.43 4.75 7.96
C GLY A 63 -5.34 5.77 7.29
N TRP A 64 -6.42 5.32 6.63
CA TRP A 64 -7.45 6.20 6.07
C TRP A 64 -8.07 7.07 7.18
N THR A 65 -8.35 8.33 6.84
CA THR A 65 -8.92 9.30 7.78
C THR A 65 -10.43 9.19 7.94
N THR A 66 -11.11 8.52 7.01
CA THR A 66 -12.57 8.32 7.00
C THR A 66 -12.92 6.84 6.95
N HIS A 67 -14.05 6.48 7.54
CA HIS A 67 -14.49 5.08 7.57
C HIS A 67 -14.94 4.61 6.19
N GLU A 68 -15.50 5.51 5.38
CA GLU A 68 -15.98 5.23 4.04
C GLU A 68 -14.86 4.72 3.14
N LEU A 69 -13.66 5.33 3.20
CA LEU A 69 -12.49 4.86 2.46
C LEU A 69 -11.94 3.53 3.00
N CYS A 70 -12.18 3.19 4.27
CA CYS A 70 -11.83 1.87 4.81
C CYS A 70 -12.72 0.75 4.27
N LEU A 71 -13.92 1.05 3.77
CA LEU A 71 -14.91 0.08 3.33
C LEU A 71 -14.91 -0.15 1.80
N GLU A 72 -14.24 0.72 1.03
CA GLU A 72 -14.12 0.62 -0.44
C GLU A 72 -13.25 -0.57 -0.88
#